data_AF-Q9KZI4-F1
#
_entry.id   AF-Q9KZI4-F1
#
_cell.length_a   1.000
_cell.length_b   1.000
_cell.length_c   1.000
_cell.angle_alpha   90.00
_cell.angle_beta   90.00
_cell.angle_gamma   90.00
#
_symmetry.space_group_name_H-M   'P 1'
#
loop_
_entity.id
_entity.type
_entity.pdbx_description
1 polymer ?
#
loop_
_entity_poly.entity_id
_entity_poly.type
_entity_poly.pdbx_seq_one_letter_code
_entity_poly.pdbx_strand_id
1 'polypeptide(L)'
;MLSYAMACTGSALGLRCTVRALAATGRTRRNWLLTAASAIGTGIWTMHFVAMLGFRVSGTDIRYDVPLTLVSLLVAVLVVCAGVFAVGHGRNRAPALLLGGLTTGIGVASMHYLGMAAMRLHGEVNYDPVRVGLSVLIAVAAATAALWAALNTRSPLAVAAASLIMGAAVSSMHYTGMFAVSVRVTPSGEALPGATAMQFIFPLAVGLGSYLFLTSAFVALSPPAREREASASDRQQPAGSTAP
;
A
#
# COMPACT_ATOMS: atom_id res chain seq x y z
N MET A 1 -5.10 -6.70 -13.75
CA MET A 1 -4.57 -5.49 -14.45
C MET A 1 -4.80 -4.24 -13.61
N LEU A 2 -6.06 -3.86 -13.32
CA LEU A 2 -6.35 -2.70 -12.47
C LEU A 2 -5.78 -2.82 -11.04
N SER A 3 -5.94 -3.99 -10.40
CA SER A 3 -5.38 -4.29 -9.08
C SER A 3 -3.85 -4.04 -9.03
N TYR A 4 -3.11 -4.60 -9.99
CA TYR A 4 -1.68 -4.39 -10.12
C TYR A 4 -1.30 -2.92 -10.29
N ALA A 5 -2.03 -2.17 -11.13
CA ALA A 5 -1.81 -0.73 -11.31
C ALA A 5 -1.97 0.05 -10.00
N MET A 6 -2.98 -0.28 -9.19
CA MET A 6 -3.20 0.33 -7.88
C MET A 6 -2.04 0.06 -6.91
N ALA A 7 -1.53 -1.18 -6.87
CA ALA A 7 -0.35 -1.50 -6.07
C ALA A 7 0.90 -0.76 -6.56
N CYS A 8 1.10 -0.62 -7.87
CA CYS A 8 2.21 0.13 -8.45
C CYS A 8 2.12 1.62 -8.08
N THR A 9 0.95 2.25 -8.21
CA THR A 9 0.76 3.66 -7.87
C THR A 9 0.97 3.92 -6.38
N GLY A 10 0.40 3.09 -5.50
CA GLY A 10 0.64 3.19 -4.06
C GLY A 10 2.11 3.01 -3.68
N SER A 11 2.80 2.04 -4.31
CA SER A 11 4.23 1.80 -4.12
C SER A 11 5.08 2.97 -4.60
N ALA A 12 4.80 3.50 -5.80
CA ALA A 12 5.53 4.63 -6.38
C ALA A 12 5.40 5.88 -5.52
N LEU A 13 4.17 6.21 -5.11
CA LEU A 13 3.88 7.34 -4.24
C LEU A 13 4.55 7.16 -2.87
N GLY A 14 4.42 5.97 -2.28
CA GLY A 14 5.05 5.58 -1.03
C GLY A 14 6.56 5.76 -1.03
N LEU A 15 7.25 5.24 -2.06
CA LEU A 15 8.70 5.36 -2.21
C LEU A 15 9.11 6.82 -2.36
N ARG A 16 8.43 7.59 -3.23
CA ARG A 16 8.74 9.03 -3.43
C ARG A 16 8.58 9.82 -2.14
N CYS A 17 7.50 9.59 -1.40
CA CYS A 17 7.27 10.25 -0.11
C CYS A 17 8.32 9.83 0.93
N THR A 18 8.70 8.54 0.98
CA THR A 18 9.73 8.06 1.91
C THR A 18 11.09 8.67 1.60
N VAL A 19 11.49 8.72 0.32
CA VAL A 19 12.75 9.37 -0.11
C VAL A 19 12.76 10.85 0.28
N ARG A 20 11.64 11.58 0.09
CA ARG A 20 11.50 12.98 0.54
C ARG A 20 11.55 13.11 2.06
N ALA A 21 10.97 12.17 2.80
CA ALA A 21 11.03 12.15 4.26
C ALA A 21 12.45 11.99 4.79
N LEU A 22 13.27 11.18 4.12
CA LEU A 22 14.66 10.95 4.50
C LEU A 22 15.55 12.18 4.28
N ALA A 23 15.18 13.05 3.33
CA ALA A 23 15.87 14.34 3.09
C ALA A 23 15.36 15.49 3.96
N ALA A 24 14.25 15.30 4.69
CA ALA A 24 13.63 16.31 5.54
C ALA A 24 13.92 16.08 7.03
N THR A 25 13.72 17.12 7.84
CA THR A 25 13.86 17.09 9.31
C THR A 25 12.54 17.49 10.00
N GLY A 26 12.43 17.17 11.29
CA GLY A 26 11.31 17.60 12.15
C GLY A 26 9.91 17.22 11.64
N ARG A 27 8.99 18.19 11.64
CA ARG A 27 7.57 17.99 11.27
C ARG A 27 7.40 17.59 9.79
N THR A 28 8.24 18.12 8.91
CA THR A 28 8.18 17.83 7.46
C THR A 28 8.49 16.37 7.17
N ARG A 29 9.51 15.80 7.84
CA ARG A 29 9.81 14.36 7.78
C ARG A 29 8.60 13.53 8.22
N ARG A 30 8.02 13.85 9.38
CA ARG A 30 6.86 13.13 9.90
C ARG A 30 5.70 13.12 8.91
N ASN A 31 5.37 14.28 8.33
CA ASN A 31 4.27 14.41 7.38
C ASN A 31 4.52 13.56 6.12
N TRP A 32 5.75 13.55 5.59
CA TRP A 32 6.08 12.71 4.44
C TRP A 32 6.00 11.21 4.74
N LEU A 33 6.41 10.77 5.93
CA LEU A 33 6.28 9.36 6.34
C LEU A 33 4.81 8.97 6.51
N LEU A 34 3.96 9.87 7.04
CA LEU A 34 2.52 9.63 7.13
C LEU A 34 1.88 9.51 5.75
N THR A 35 2.20 10.40 4.80
CA THR A 35 1.73 10.29 3.42
C THR A 35 2.24 9.03 2.73
N ALA A 36 3.49 8.63 2.99
CA ALA A 36 4.04 7.39 2.44
C ALA A 36 3.27 6.16 2.96
N ALA A 37 3.02 6.11 4.27
CA ALA A 37 2.31 5.01 4.91
C ALA A 37 0.85 4.92 4.47
N SER A 38 0.14 6.05 4.39
CA SER A 38 -1.23 6.09 3.90
C SER A 38 -1.30 5.65 2.43
N ALA A 39 -0.37 6.09 1.58
CA ALA A 39 -0.32 5.71 0.17
C ALA A 39 -0.04 4.22 -0.05
N ILE A 40 0.93 3.66 0.66
CA ILE A 40 1.25 2.23 0.57
C ILE A 40 0.08 1.41 1.12
N GLY A 41 -0.42 1.74 2.32
CA GLY A 41 -1.51 1.00 2.96
C GLY A 41 -2.80 1.00 2.12
N THR A 42 -3.24 2.18 1.67
CA THR A 42 -4.43 2.30 0.81
C THR A 42 -4.22 1.68 -0.57
N GLY A 43 -3.01 1.74 -1.14
CA GLY A 43 -2.69 1.12 -2.42
C GLY A 43 -2.74 -0.41 -2.37
N ILE A 44 -2.15 -1.02 -1.35
CA ILE A 44 -2.17 -2.47 -1.13
C ILE A 44 -3.60 -2.93 -0.82
N TRP A 45 -4.33 -2.22 0.05
CA TRP A 45 -5.72 -2.55 0.36
C TRP A 45 -6.61 -2.47 -0.89
N THR A 46 -6.46 -1.40 -1.68
CA THR A 46 -7.24 -1.22 -2.92
C THR A 46 -6.89 -2.30 -3.93
N MET A 47 -5.61 -2.65 -4.09
CA MET A 47 -5.20 -3.77 -4.93
C MET A 47 -5.91 -5.06 -4.52
N HIS A 48 -5.87 -5.39 -3.22
CA HIS A 48 -6.48 -6.60 -2.68
C HIS A 48 -7.97 -6.67 -3.00
N PHE A 49 -8.74 -5.65 -2.64
CA PHE A 49 -10.19 -5.68 -2.86
C PHE A 49 -10.59 -5.58 -4.34
N VAL A 50 -9.85 -4.82 -5.16
CA VAL A 50 -10.07 -4.81 -6.61
C VAL A 50 -9.82 -6.19 -7.22
N ALA A 51 -8.82 -6.94 -6.72
CA ALA A 51 -8.59 -8.32 -7.14
C ALA A 51 -9.73 -9.25 -6.67
N MET A 52 -10.23 -9.06 -5.44
CA MET A 52 -11.38 -9.80 -4.90
C MET A 52 -12.69 -9.55 -5.66
N LEU A 53 -12.90 -8.35 -6.24
CA LEU A 53 -14.05 -8.10 -7.12
C LEU A 53 -14.07 -9.02 -8.36
N GLY A 54 -12.88 -9.46 -8.81
CA GLY A 54 -12.73 -10.45 -9.87
C GLY A 54 -12.89 -11.89 -9.39
N PHE A 55 -12.86 -12.15 -8.08
CA PHE A 55 -13.04 -13.46 -7.50
C PHE A 55 -14.54 -13.77 -7.38
N ARG A 56 -14.96 -14.89 -7.96
CA ARG A 56 -16.34 -15.38 -7.90
C ARG A 56 -16.34 -16.84 -7.50
N VAL A 57 -17.27 -17.21 -6.63
CA VAL A 57 -17.52 -18.60 -6.25
C VAL A 57 -18.83 -19.02 -6.88
N SER A 58 -18.82 -20.11 -7.66
CA SER A 58 -20.04 -20.64 -8.27
C SER A 58 -20.99 -21.15 -7.18
N GLY A 59 -22.26 -20.75 -7.25
CA GLY A 59 -23.31 -21.26 -6.35
C GLY A 59 -23.52 -20.47 -5.04
N THR A 60 -22.83 -19.34 -4.83
CA THR A 60 -23.12 -18.41 -3.72
C THR A 60 -22.78 -16.97 -4.09
N ASP A 61 -23.57 -16.03 -3.59
CA ASP A 61 -23.17 -14.62 -3.57
C ASP A 61 -22.09 -14.38 -2.51
N ILE A 62 -21.28 -13.35 -2.74
CA ILE A 62 -20.26 -12.87 -1.80
C ILE A 62 -20.70 -11.52 -1.27
N ARG A 63 -20.87 -11.44 0.05
CA ARG A 63 -21.09 -10.18 0.78
C ARG A 63 -19.90 -9.88 1.68
N TYR A 64 -19.81 -8.65 2.15
CA TYR A 64 -18.70 -8.16 2.95
C TYR A 64 -19.18 -7.60 4.29
N ASP A 65 -18.51 -8.02 5.35
CA ASP A 65 -18.60 -7.44 6.68
C ASP A 65 -17.92 -6.07 6.67
N VAL A 66 -18.73 -5.01 6.77
CA VAL A 66 -18.26 -3.62 6.66
C VAL A 66 -17.26 -3.27 7.77
N PRO A 67 -17.54 -3.51 9.06
CA PRO A 67 -16.58 -3.30 10.13
C PRO A 67 -15.23 -4.00 9.88
N LEU A 68 -15.24 -5.30 9.57
CA LEU A 68 -14.01 -6.05 9.43
C LEU A 68 -13.18 -5.59 8.22
N THR A 69 -13.86 -5.17 7.15
CA THR A 69 -13.24 -4.57 5.97
C THR A 69 -12.56 -3.23 6.29
N LEU A 70 -13.16 -2.40 7.14
CA LEU A 70 -12.56 -1.15 7.59
C LEU A 70 -11.39 -1.40 8.56
N VAL A 71 -11.49 -2.41 9.43
CA VAL A 71 -10.38 -2.82 10.30
C VAL A 71 -9.19 -3.30 9.47
N SER A 72 -9.41 -4.05 8.38
CA SER A 72 -8.32 -4.48 7.50
C SER A 72 -7.59 -3.30 6.86
N LEU A 73 -8.32 -2.27 6.41
CA LEU A 73 -7.73 -1.01 5.93
C LEU A 73 -6.90 -0.32 7.01
N LEU A 74 -7.46 -0.20 8.21
CA LEU A 74 -6.80 0.45 9.34
C LEU A 74 -5.50 -0.29 9.73
N VAL A 75 -5.54 -1.62 9.80
CA VAL A 75 -4.38 -2.46 10.07
C VAL A 75 -3.29 -2.25 9.02
N ALA A 76 -3.65 -2.24 7.73
CA ALA A 76 -2.66 -1.96 6.67
C ALA A 76 -1.99 -0.60 6.87
N VAL A 77 -2.75 0.47 7.07
CA VAL A 77 -2.19 1.82 7.20
C VAL A 77 -1.33 1.94 8.47
N LEU A 78 -1.80 1.45 9.62
CA LEU A 78 -1.08 1.58 10.89
C LEU A 78 0.21 0.75 10.91
N VAL A 79 0.18 -0.48 10.41
CA VAL A 79 1.36 -1.36 10.47
C VAL A 79 2.41 -0.94 9.45
N VAL A 80 1.99 -0.51 8.24
CA VAL A 80 2.90 0.11 7.27
C VAL A 80 3.49 1.40 7.84
N CYS A 81 2.68 2.21 8.54
CA CYS A 81 3.16 3.42 9.23
C CYS A 81 4.28 3.08 10.22
N ALA A 82 4.07 2.08 11.09
CA ALA A 82 5.09 1.63 12.02
C ALA A 82 6.39 1.23 11.31
N GLY A 83 6.31 0.46 10.21
CA GLY A 83 7.50 0.02 9.48
C GLY A 83 8.25 1.15 8.76
N VAL A 84 7.52 2.06 8.11
CA VAL A 84 8.11 3.24 7.44
C VAL A 84 8.71 4.20 8.47
N PHE A 85 8.10 4.37 9.64
CA PHE A 85 8.66 5.18 10.73
C PHE A 85 9.90 4.55 11.37
N ALA A 86 9.91 3.22 11.53
CA ALA A 86 11.08 2.48 12.02
C ALA A 86 12.29 2.70 11.12
N VAL A 87 12.10 2.65 9.79
CA VAL A 87 13.16 2.94 8.81
C VAL A 87 13.51 4.43 8.74
N GLY A 88 12.50 5.31 8.84
CA GLY A 88 12.71 6.75 8.79
C GLY A 88 13.53 7.27 9.97
N HIS A 89 13.29 6.77 11.19
CA HIS A 89 13.96 7.26 12.42
C HIS A 89 15.08 6.33 12.92
N GLY A 90 15.22 5.14 12.35
CA GLY A 90 16.24 4.18 12.73
C GLY A 90 17.66 4.72 12.53
N ARG A 91 18.46 4.69 13.59
CA ARG A 91 19.88 5.13 13.54
C ARG A 91 20.76 4.13 12.78
N ASN A 92 20.45 2.83 12.91
CA ASN A 92 21.12 1.73 12.20
C ASN A 92 20.22 1.17 11.09
N ARG A 93 20.71 1.21 9.84
CA ARG A 93 19.91 0.85 8.66
C ARG A 93 19.52 -0.63 8.60
N ALA A 94 20.44 -1.54 8.93
CA ALA A 94 20.19 -2.99 8.84
C ALA A 94 19.08 -3.48 9.79
N PRO A 95 19.15 -3.25 11.12
CA PRO A 95 18.08 -3.68 12.03
C PRO A 95 16.76 -2.94 11.78
N ALA A 96 16.81 -1.66 11.38
CA ALA A 96 15.61 -0.91 11.03
C ALA A 96 14.90 -1.47 9.79
N LEU A 97 15.65 -1.92 8.78
CA LEU A 97 15.11 -2.60 7.61
C LEU A 97 14.50 -3.95 7.96
N LEU A 98 15.17 -4.76 8.79
CA LEU A 98 14.65 -6.08 9.19
C LEU A 98 13.37 -5.94 10.01
N LEU A 99 13.37 -5.08 11.04
CA LEU A 99 12.19 -4.85 11.88
C LEU A 99 11.06 -4.18 11.09
N GLY A 100 11.39 -3.18 10.27
CA GLY A 100 10.41 -2.49 9.44
C GLY A 100 9.80 -3.41 8.38
N GLY A 101 10.62 -4.24 7.73
CA GLY A 101 10.20 -5.21 6.72
C GLY A 101 9.34 -6.32 7.30
N LEU A 102 9.74 -6.87 8.45
CA LEU A 102 8.96 -7.88 9.18
C LEU A 102 7.61 -7.30 9.61
N THR A 103 7.61 -6.14 10.27
CA THR A 103 6.39 -5.47 10.75
C THR A 103 5.45 -5.16 9.59
N THR A 104 5.96 -4.49 8.55
CA THR A 104 5.16 -4.13 7.38
C THR A 104 4.63 -5.38 6.66
N GLY A 105 5.46 -6.39 6.45
CA GLY A 105 5.07 -7.63 5.78
C GLY A 105 3.98 -8.40 6.53
N ILE A 106 4.12 -8.54 7.85
CA ILE A 106 3.08 -9.13 8.71
C ILE A 106 1.80 -8.29 8.64
N GLY A 107 1.89 -6.96 8.62
CA GLY A 107 0.74 -6.07 8.45
C GLY A 107 0.00 -6.26 7.13
N VAL A 108 0.75 -6.37 6.03
CA VAL A 108 0.18 -6.61 4.70
C VAL A 108 -0.49 -7.99 4.65
N ALA A 109 0.14 -9.02 5.19
CA ALA A 109 -0.47 -10.35 5.29
C ALA A 109 -1.71 -10.33 6.20
N SER A 110 -1.65 -9.66 7.33
CA SER A 110 -2.78 -9.52 8.27
C SER A 110 -3.95 -8.81 7.61
N MET A 111 -3.71 -7.71 6.87
CA MET A 111 -4.76 -7.05 6.10
C MET A 111 -5.38 -7.98 5.06
N HIS A 112 -4.56 -8.74 4.34
CA HIS A 112 -5.05 -9.69 3.34
C HIS A 112 -5.98 -10.74 3.98
N TYR A 113 -5.54 -11.41 5.04
CA TYR A 113 -6.35 -12.44 5.69
C TYR A 113 -7.55 -11.88 6.45
N LEU A 114 -7.46 -10.66 6.98
CA LEU A 114 -8.61 -9.98 7.60
C LEU A 114 -9.64 -9.56 6.54
N GLY A 115 -9.18 -9.13 5.36
CA GLY A 115 -10.04 -8.87 4.19
C GLY A 115 -10.75 -10.14 3.71
N MET A 116 -10.04 -11.27 3.71
CA MET A 116 -10.64 -12.58 3.41
C MET A 116 -11.65 -13.02 4.47
N ALA A 117 -11.34 -12.82 5.75
CA ALA A 117 -12.26 -13.10 6.85
C ALA A 117 -13.51 -12.20 6.83
N ALA A 118 -13.45 -11.04 6.15
CA ALA A 118 -14.59 -10.14 6.00
C ALA A 118 -15.61 -10.66 4.98
N MET A 119 -15.23 -11.64 4.16
CA MET A 119 -16.17 -12.25 3.22
C MET A 119 -17.21 -13.10 3.94
N ARG A 120 -18.46 -12.90 3.54
CA ARG A 120 -19.61 -13.70 3.93
C ARG A 120 -20.11 -14.43 2.68
N LEU A 121 -20.14 -15.75 2.74
CA LEU A 121 -20.64 -16.63 1.70
C LEU A 121 -21.34 -17.82 2.35
N HIS A 122 -22.16 -18.55 1.59
CA HIS A 122 -22.83 -19.74 2.08
C HIS A 122 -21.88 -20.94 2.05
N GLY A 123 -21.16 -21.15 3.14
CA GLY A 123 -20.18 -22.22 3.25
C GLY A 123 -18.95 -21.85 4.08
N GLU A 124 -17.93 -22.69 4.00
CA GLU A 124 -16.69 -22.54 4.77
C GLU A 124 -15.48 -22.29 3.86
N VAL A 125 -14.65 -21.33 4.28
CA VAL A 125 -13.38 -21.00 3.65
C VAL A 125 -12.27 -21.71 4.42
N ASN A 126 -11.63 -22.69 3.78
CA ASN A 126 -10.53 -23.46 4.34
C ASN A 126 -9.20 -23.00 3.72
N TYR A 127 -8.13 -23.02 4.52
CA TYR A 127 -6.80 -22.57 4.12
C TYR A 127 -5.77 -23.69 4.24
N ASP A 128 -4.91 -23.82 3.23
CA ASP A 128 -3.68 -24.63 3.33
C ASP A 128 -2.60 -23.84 4.11
N PRO A 129 -2.19 -24.28 5.32
CA PRO A 129 -1.22 -23.57 6.14
C PRO A 129 0.14 -23.35 5.48
N VAL A 130 0.57 -24.26 4.60
CA VAL A 130 1.87 -24.15 3.93
C VAL A 130 1.85 -23.01 2.91
N ARG A 131 0.77 -22.92 2.14
CA ARG A 131 0.59 -21.85 1.15
C ARG A 131 0.34 -20.49 1.81
N VAL A 132 -0.34 -20.49 2.96
CA VAL A 132 -0.45 -19.29 3.81
C VAL A 132 0.93 -18.85 4.30
N GLY A 133 1.75 -19.76 4.82
CA GLY A 133 3.12 -19.44 5.23
C GLY A 133 3.96 -18.86 4.08
N LEU A 134 3.82 -19.41 2.87
CA LEU A 134 4.50 -18.91 1.68
C LEU A 134 4.04 -17.49 1.30
N SER A 135 2.74 -17.19 1.37
CA SER A 135 2.23 -15.84 1.10
C SER A 135 2.81 -14.83 2.10
N VAL A 136 2.87 -15.18 3.39
CA VAL A 136 3.43 -14.35 4.45
C VAL A 136 4.91 -14.10 4.21
N LEU A 137 5.67 -15.13 3.81
CA LEU A 137 7.07 -14.99 3.45
C LEU A 137 7.26 -14.01 2.29
N ILE A 138 6.45 -14.13 1.23
CA ILE A 138 6.46 -13.19 0.10
C ILE A 138 6.12 -11.77 0.57
N ALA A 139 5.15 -11.61 1.47
CA ALA A 139 4.78 -10.30 2.04
C ALA A 139 5.98 -9.64 2.75
N VAL A 140 6.67 -10.38 3.60
CA VAL A 140 7.85 -9.90 4.35
C VAL A 140 9.01 -9.58 3.41
N ALA A 141 9.27 -10.44 2.42
CA ALA A 141 10.30 -10.18 1.41
C ALA A 141 9.98 -8.93 0.58
N ALA A 142 8.74 -8.78 0.11
CA ALA A 142 8.28 -7.62 -0.64
C ALA A 142 8.39 -6.32 0.17
N ALA A 143 7.95 -6.35 1.42
CA ALA A 143 8.03 -5.20 2.32
C ALA A 143 9.48 -4.81 2.65
N THR A 144 10.36 -5.80 2.85
CA THR A 144 11.79 -5.56 3.10
C THR A 144 12.45 -4.95 1.86
N ALA A 145 12.17 -5.49 0.67
CA ALA A 145 12.68 -4.97 -0.60
C ALA A 145 12.19 -3.54 -0.87
N ALA A 146 10.93 -3.24 -0.54
CA ALA A 146 10.34 -1.92 -0.65
C ALA A 146 11.07 -0.87 0.21
N LEU A 147 11.29 -1.19 1.47
CA LEU A 147 11.99 -0.32 2.40
C LEU A 147 13.46 -0.17 2.02
N TRP A 148 14.10 -1.25 1.55
CA TRP A 148 15.46 -1.21 1.02
C TRP A 148 15.58 -0.30 -0.20
N ALA A 149 14.64 -0.40 -1.15
CA ALA A 149 14.59 0.47 -2.31
C ALA A 149 14.38 1.94 -1.90
N ALA A 150 13.52 2.21 -0.93
CA ALA A 150 13.34 3.57 -0.40
C ALA A 150 14.62 4.17 0.21
N LEU A 151 15.52 3.34 0.76
CA LEU A 151 16.81 3.78 1.30
C LEU A 151 17.91 3.92 0.24
N ASN A 152 17.90 3.09 -0.80
CA ASN A 152 19.00 2.96 -1.75
C ASN A 152 18.73 3.66 -3.09
N THR A 153 17.48 3.98 -3.41
CA THR A 153 17.09 4.53 -4.70
C THR A 153 16.92 6.05 -4.65
N ARG A 154 17.62 6.77 -5.54
CA ARG A 154 17.50 8.24 -5.68
C ARG A 154 17.00 8.70 -7.06
N SER A 155 17.09 7.86 -8.08
CA SER A 155 16.67 8.20 -9.45
C SER A 155 15.16 7.95 -9.65
N PRO A 156 14.42 8.87 -10.31
CA PRO A 156 13.01 8.67 -10.65
C PRO A 156 12.74 7.38 -11.45
N LEU A 157 13.64 7.01 -12.35
CA LEU A 157 13.51 5.78 -13.16
C LEU A 157 13.63 4.53 -12.28
N ALA A 158 14.57 4.55 -11.35
CA ALA A 158 14.75 3.44 -10.42
C ALA A 158 13.59 3.34 -9.42
N VAL A 159 12.97 4.45 -9.01
CA VAL A 159 11.73 4.43 -8.22
C VAL A 159 10.57 3.84 -9.03
N ALA A 160 10.47 4.18 -10.32
CA ALA A 160 9.46 3.58 -11.20
C ALA A 160 9.66 2.07 -11.33
N ALA A 161 10.88 1.61 -11.63
CA ALA A 161 11.20 0.19 -11.72
C ALA A 161 10.92 -0.55 -10.38
N ALA A 162 11.35 0.02 -9.26
CA ALA A 162 11.08 -0.54 -7.93
C ALA A 162 9.58 -0.65 -7.64
N SER A 163 8.79 0.37 -8.02
CA SER A 163 7.33 0.35 -7.81
C SER A 163 6.60 -0.74 -8.60
N LEU A 164 7.07 -1.04 -9.82
CA LEU A 164 6.53 -2.13 -10.63
C LEU A 164 6.86 -3.49 -10.00
N ILE A 165 8.12 -3.69 -9.59
CA ILE A 165 8.56 -4.91 -8.92
C ILE A 165 7.79 -5.12 -7.61
N MET A 166 7.59 -4.06 -6.82
CA MET A 166 6.79 -4.11 -5.61
C MET A 166 5.33 -4.43 -5.90
N GLY A 167 4.74 -3.78 -6.91
CA GLY A 167 3.38 -4.10 -7.35
C GLY A 167 3.23 -5.57 -7.73
N ALA A 168 4.24 -6.13 -8.41
CA ALA A 168 4.27 -7.54 -8.78
C ALA A 168 4.36 -8.42 -7.53
N ALA A 169 5.28 -8.13 -6.61
CA ALA A 169 5.49 -8.90 -5.40
C ALA A 169 4.25 -8.92 -4.48
N VAL A 170 3.60 -7.77 -4.28
CA VAL A 170 2.37 -7.70 -3.48
C VAL A 170 1.22 -8.43 -4.19
N SER A 171 1.11 -8.33 -5.52
CA SER A 171 0.12 -9.09 -6.29
C SER A 171 0.38 -10.60 -6.19
N SER A 172 1.64 -11.03 -6.28
CA SER A 172 2.05 -12.43 -6.11
C SER A 172 1.70 -12.96 -4.73
N MET A 173 1.92 -12.17 -3.67
CA MET A 173 1.48 -12.54 -2.32
C MET A 173 -0.03 -12.77 -2.28
N HIS A 174 -0.81 -11.82 -2.81
CA HIS A 174 -2.26 -11.92 -2.83
C HIS A 174 -2.74 -13.18 -3.56
N TYR A 175 -2.24 -13.43 -4.77
CA TYR A 175 -2.63 -14.60 -5.55
C TYR A 175 -2.14 -15.92 -4.93
N THR A 176 -0.98 -15.93 -4.28
CA THR A 176 -0.51 -17.08 -3.49
C THR A 176 -1.45 -17.35 -2.32
N GLY A 177 -1.89 -16.30 -1.62
CA GLY A 177 -2.89 -16.39 -0.56
C GLY A 177 -4.23 -16.93 -1.07
N MET A 178 -4.69 -16.46 -2.24
CA MET A 178 -5.90 -16.97 -2.88
C MET A 178 -5.76 -18.43 -3.32
N PHE A 179 -4.58 -18.84 -3.78
CA PHE A 179 -4.31 -20.24 -4.13
C PHE A 179 -4.27 -21.17 -2.91
N ALA A 180 -4.15 -20.62 -1.70
CA ALA A 180 -4.29 -21.37 -0.45
C ALA A 180 -5.75 -21.65 -0.08
N VAL A 181 -6.71 -21.01 -0.73
CA VAL A 181 -8.12 -21.04 -0.35
C VAL A 181 -8.85 -22.18 -1.06
N SER A 182 -9.63 -22.92 -0.27
CA SER A 182 -10.65 -23.84 -0.78
C SER A 182 -12.00 -23.47 -0.17
N VAL A 183 -13.03 -23.35 -1.01
CA VAL A 183 -14.38 -22.98 -0.56
C VAL A 183 -15.28 -24.20 -0.69
N ARG A 184 -15.85 -24.65 0.43
CA ARG A 184 -16.94 -25.62 0.43
C ARG A 184 -18.25 -24.86 0.52
N VAL A 185 -19.01 -24.85 -0.57
CA VAL A 185 -20.32 -24.19 -0.63
C VAL A 185 -21.37 -25.10 -0.01
N THR A 186 -22.18 -24.54 0.88
CA THR A 186 -23.36 -25.18 1.45
C THR A 186 -24.58 -24.40 0.98
N PRO A 187 -25.31 -24.87 -0.04
CA PRO A 187 -26.43 -24.12 -0.61
C PRO A 187 -27.45 -23.73 0.46
N SER A 188 -27.82 -22.46 0.50
CA SER A 188 -28.74 -21.88 1.46
C SER A 188 -29.61 -20.83 0.76
N GLY A 189 -30.89 -20.78 1.12
CA GLY A 189 -31.82 -19.74 0.66
C GLY A 189 -31.89 -18.51 1.58
N GLU A 190 -31.13 -18.52 2.68
CA GLU A 190 -31.11 -17.39 3.62
C GLU A 190 -30.36 -16.18 3.03
N ALA A 191 -30.78 -14.98 3.42
CA ALA A 191 -30.07 -13.78 3.01
C ALA A 191 -28.76 -13.65 3.80
N LEU A 192 -27.62 -13.66 3.12
CA LEU A 192 -26.33 -13.36 3.75
C LEU A 192 -26.35 -11.94 4.35
N PRO A 193 -25.82 -11.73 5.58
CA PRO A 193 -25.62 -10.40 6.13
C PRO A 193 -24.46 -9.66 5.45
N GLY A 194 -24.40 -8.34 5.62
CA GLY A 194 -23.32 -7.49 5.11
C GLY A 194 -23.67 -6.71 3.85
N ALA A 195 -22.68 -6.04 3.25
CA ALA A 195 -22.86 -5.23 2.04
C ALA A 195 -22.45 -6.00 0.79
N THR A 196 -23.10 -5.72 -0.34
CA THR A 196 -22.60 -6.24 -1.62
C THR A 196 -21.33 -5.51 -2.03
N ALA A 197 -20.51 -6.15 -2.88
CA ALA A 197 -19.34 -5.55 -3.49
C ALA A 197 -19.62 -4.17 -4.12
N MET A 198 -20.72 -4.05 -4.87
CA MET A 198 -21.08 -2.81 -5.58
C MET A 198 -21.59 -1.70 -4.65
N GLN A 199 -22.22 -2.05 -3.52
CA GLN A 199 -22.72 -1.07 -2.57
C GLN A 199 -21.61 -0.45 -1.72
N PHE A 200 -20.54 -1.19 -1.43
CA PHE A 200 -19.54 -0.77 -0.45
C PHE A 200 -18.10 -0.81 -0.97
N ILE A 201 -17.65 -1.97 -1.45
CA ILE A 201 -16.25 -2.16 -1.88
C ILE A 201 -15.92 -1.29 -3.08
N PHE A 202 -16.80 -1.26 -4.08
CA PHE A 202 -16.57 -0.51 -5.31
C PHE A 202 -16.45 1.01 -5.07
N PRO A 203 -17.40 1.70 -4.39
CA PRO A 203 -17.25 3.11 -4.05
C PRO A 203 -16.01 3.40 -3.20
N LEU A 204 -15.69 2.55 -2.23
CA LEU A 204 -14.53 2.73 -1.37
C LEU A 204 -13.22 2.59 -2.16
N ALA A 205 -13.12 1.58 -3.03
CA ALA A 205 -11.96 1.38 -3.91
C ALA A 205 -11.78 2.55 -4.89
N VAL A 206 -12.86 3.08 -5.45
CA VAL A 206 -12.84 4.28 -6.30
C VAL A 206 -12.35 5.49 -5.50
N GLY A 207 -12.90 5.73 -4.31
CA GLY A 207 -12.51 6.85 -3.45
C GLY A 207 -11.03 6.80 -3.05
N LEU A 208 -10.54 5.63 -2.63
CA LEU A 208 -9.12 5.44 -2.31
C LEU A 208 -8.23 5.53 -3.56
N GLY A 209 -8.72 5.08 -4.72
CA GLY A 209 -8.00 5.23 -5.98
C GLY A 209 -7.87 6.67 -6.43
N SER A 210 -8.93 7.46 -6.34
CA SER A 210 -8.91 8.90 -6.58
C SER A 210 -7.96 9.61 -5.61
N TYR A 211 -7.99 9.25 -4.32
CA TYR A 211 -7.04 9.77 -3.33
C TYR A 211 -5.58 9.50 -3.71
N LEU A 212 -5.25 8.26 -4.10
CA LEU A 212 -3.90 7.90 -4.52
C LEU A 212 -3.45 8.65 -5.77
N PHE A 213 -4.35 8.76 -6.76
CA PHE A 213 -4.07 9.48 -8.00
C PHE A 213 -3.80 10.97 -7.74
N LEU A 214 -4.69 11.64 -7.00
CA LEU A 214 -4.56 13.06 -6.67
C LEU A 214 -3.30 13.34 -5.83
N THR A 215 -3.03 12.50 -4.83
CA THR A 215 -1.82 12.66 -3.99
C THR A 215 -0.56 12.42 -4.82
N SER A 216 -0.57 11.44 -5.74
CA SER A 216 0.55 11.21 -6.65
C SER A 216 0.79 12.39 -7.59
N ALA A 217 -0.27 12.95 -8.18
CA ALA A 217 -0.18 14.15 -9.01
C ALA A 217 0.37 15.34 -8.21
N PHE A 218 -0.15 15.58 -7.00
CA PHE A 218 0.35 16.64 -6.12
C PHE A 218 1.84 16.46 -5.78
N VAL A 219 2.28 15.24 -5.47
CA VAL A 219 3.68 14.94 -5.16
C VAL A 219 4.58 15.11 -6.39
N ALA A 220 4.10 14.70 -7.57
CA ALA A 220 4.82 14.84 -8.83
C ALA A 220 4.98 16.31 -9.26
N LEU A 221 3.94 17.13 -9.06
CA LEU A 221 3.95 18.55 -9.40
C LEU A 221 4.65 19.42 -8.33
N SER A 222 4.81 18.92 -7.10
CA SER A 222 5.50 19.64 -6.04
C SER A 222 7.02 19.71 -6.32
N PRO A 223 7.60 20.91 -6.49
CA PRO A 223 9.03 21.05 -6.76
C PRO A 223 9.86 20.46 -5.61
N PRO A 224 10.94 19.71 -5.90
CA PRO A 224 11.89 19.28 -4.88
C PRO A 224 12.47 20.49 -4.14
N ALA A 225 12.80 20.33 -2.86
CA ALA A 225 13.24 21.42 -1.98
C ALA A 225 14.40 22.26 -2.55
N ARG A 226 15.32 21.64 -3.30
CA ARG A 226 16.43 22.32 -3.97
C ARG A 226 15.99 23.35 -5.02
N GLU A 227 14.89 23.09 -5.72
CA GLU A 227 14.33 24.01 -6.72
C GLU A 227 13.61 25.18 -6.05
N ARG A 228 12.97 24.93 -4.90
CA ARG A 228 12.35 26.00 -4.09
C ARG A 228 13.40 26.93 -3.50
N GLU A 229 14.52 26.37 -3.04
CA GLU A 229 15.67 27.16 -2.56
C GLU A 229 16.30 27.95 -3.71
N ALA A 230 16.48 27.34 -4.90
CA ALA A 230 16.98 28.04 -6.09
C ALA A 230 16.05 29.16 -6.57
N SER A 231 14.74 28.94 -6.62
CA SER A 231 13.75 29.98 -6.99
C SER A 231 13.58 31.06 -5.91
N ALA A 232 13.79 30.71 -4.63
CA ALA A 232 13.81 31.69 -3.54
C ALA A 232 15.07 32.56 -3.60
N SER A 233 16.25 31.97 -3.89
CA SER A 233 17.48 32.73 -4.11
C SER A 233 17.40 33.63 -5.34
N ASP A 234 16.80 33.16 -6.44
CA ASP A 234 16.59 33.97 -7.66
C ASP A 234 15.64 35.15 -7.41
N ARG A 235 14.60 34.96 -6.58
CA ARG A 235 13.70 36.05 -6.15
C ARG A 235 14.34 37.04 -5.19
N GLN A 236 15.37 36.63 -4.46
CA GLN A 236 16.08 37.48 -3.50
C GLN A 236 17.28 38.20 -4.10
N GLN A 237 17.69 37.87 -5.33
CA GLN A 237 18.69 38.61 -6.08
C GLN A 237 18.03 39.87 -6.66
N PRO A 238 18.29 41.08 -6.12
CA PRO A 238 17.66 42.31 -6.63
C PRO A 238 18.16 42.55 -8.06
N ALA A 239 17.28 43.00 -8.95
CA ALA A 239 17.60 43.46 -10.30
C ALA A 239 18.45 44.75 -10.28
N GLY A 240 19.66 44.68 -9.72
CA GLY A 240 20.48 45.83 -9.38
C GLY A 240 21.96 45.53 -9.46
N SER A 241 22.46 45.25 -10.66
CA SER A 241 23.85 45.58 -11.04
C SER A 241 23.95 45.67 -12.56
N THR A 242 23.19 46.59 -13.13
CA THR A 242 23.53 47.21 -14.42
C THR A 242 23.50 48.71 -14.20
N ALA A 243 24.65 49.28 -13.89
CA ALA A 243 25.02 50.64 -14.28
C ALA A 243 26.44 50.96 -13.80
N PRO A 244 27.18 51.86 -14.47
CA PRO A 244 27.09 52.30 -15.87
C PRO A 244 28.27 51.80 -16.73
#